data_AF-A0A950KYF6-F1
#
_entry.id   AF-A0A950KYF6-F1
#
_cell.length_a   1.000
_cell.length_b   1.000
_cell.length_c   1.000
_cell.angle_alpha   90.00
_cell.angle_beta   90.00
_cell.angle_gamma   90.00
#
_symmetry.space_group_name_H-M   'P 1'
#
loop_
_entity.id
_entity.type
_entity.pdbx_description
1 polymer ?
#
loop_
_entity_poly.entity_id
_entity_poly.type
_entity_poly.pdbx_seq_one_letter_code
_entity_poly.pdbx_strand_id
1 'polypeptide(L)' 'MPTRPLAVLCALIPTLALTVGVVLANRLEPRILGLPFVLAWIVAWVLITPAFMWIAYRSART' A
#
# COMPACT_ATOMS: atom_id res chain seq x y z
N MET A 1 -4.26 -18.36 14.12
CA MET A 1 -5.37 -17.60 13.51
C MET A 1 -5.68 -18.26 12.17
N PRO A 2 -6.93 -18.67 11.87
CA PRO A 2 -7.26 -19.16 10.53
C PRO A 2 -6.90 -18.05 9.53
N THR A 3 -5.85 -18.27 8.74
CA THR A 3 -5.35 -17.30 7.78
C THR A 3 -6.31 -17.24 6.60
N ARG A 4 -7.24 -16.29 6.62
CA ARG A 4 -8.02 -16.00 5.43
C ARG A 4 -7.06 -15.40 4.39
N PRO A 5 -6.87 -16.05 3.23
CA PRO A 5 -5.83 -15.66 2.28
C PRO A 5 -6.03 -14.23 1.80
N LEU A 6 -7.29 -13.78 1.67
CA LEU A 6 -7.62 -12.42 1.28
C LEU A 6 -7.15 -11.37 2.30
N ALA A 7 -7.34 -11.62 3.61
CA ALA A 7 -6.87 -10.70 4.64
C ALA A 7 -5.33 -10.56 4.63
N VAL A 8 -4.62 -11.67 4.40
CA VAL A 8 -3.15 -11.68 4.27
C VAL A 8 -2.71 -10.91 3.02
N LEU A 9 -3.35 -11.16 1.88
CA LEU A 9 -3.05 -10.44 0.63
C LEU A 9 -3.28 -8.93 0.80
N CYS A 10 -4.41 -8.53 1.38
CA CYS A 10 -4.71 -7.12 1.63
C CYS A 10 -3.68 -6.45 2.56
N ALA A 11 -3.11 -7.17 3.52
CA ALA A 11 -2.04 -6.62 4.35
C ALA A 11 -0.70 -6.56 3.61
N LEU A 12 -0.35 -7.61 2.84
CA LEU A 12 0.92 -7.70 2.14
C LEU A 12 1.09 -6.64 1.04
N ILE A 13 0.04 -6.31 0.30
CA ILE A 13 0.10 -5.36 -0.82
C ILE A 13 0.66 -3.98 -0.38
N PRO A 14 0.04 -3.26 0.58
CA PRO A 14 0.57 -1.96 1.02
C PRO A 14 1.92 -2.09 1.73
N THR A 15 2.17 -3.18 2.48
CA THR A 15 3.48 -3.43 3.10
C THR A 15 4.57 -3.54 2.06
N LEU A 16 4.38 -4.36 1.02
CA LEU A 16 5.36 -4.53 -0.05
C LEU A 16 5.50 -3.24 -0.86
N ALA A 17 4.42 -2.53 -1.14
CA ALA A 17 4.47 -1.26 -1.87
C ALA A 17 5.26 -0.16 -1.13
N LEU A 18 5.16 -0.11 0.20
CA LEU A 18 5.84 0.88 1.05
C LEU A 18 7.24 0.46 1.52
N THR A 19 7.63 -0.81 1.35
CA THR A 19 8.97 -1.30 1.72
C THR A 19 9.80 -1.61 0.48
N VAL A 20 9.40 -2.63 -0.27
CA VAL A 20 10.09 -3.07 -1.50
C VAL A 20 9.78 -2.13 -2.66
N GLY A 21 8.52 -1.74 -2.82
CA GLY A 21 8.06 -0.87 -3.91
C GLY A 21 8.72 0.50 -3.92
N VAL A 22 9.12 1.02 -2.75
CA VAL A 22 9.87 2.28 -2.65
C VAL A 22 11.21 2.19 -3.35
N VAL A 23 11.91 1.05 -3.29
CA VAL A 23 13.20 0.88 -4.00
C VAL A 23 13.01 1.03 -5.51
N LEU A 24 11.91 0.51 -6.06
CA LEU A 24 11.60 0.60 -7.49
C LEU A 24 11.08 2.01 -7.86
N ALA A 25 10.33 2.64 -6.96
CA ALA A 25 9.74 3.96 -7.13
C ALA A 25 10.68 5.11 -6.74
N ASN A 26 11.92 4.84 -6.33
CA ASN A 26 12.86 5.85 -5.86
C ASN A 26 13.41 6.70 -7.02
N ARG A 27 12.57 7.62 -7.52
CA ARG A 27 12.91 8.58 -8.57
C ARG A 27 12.38 9.95 -8.18
N LEU A 28 13.07 10.99 -8.61
CA LEU A 28 12.64 12.37 -8.38
C LEU A 28 11.63 12.83 -9.44
N GLU A 29 11.77 12.33 -10.66
CA GLU A 29 10.92 12.67 -11.81
C GLU A 29 10.18 11.43 -12.32
N PRO A 30 8.95 11.60 -12.85
CA PRO A 30 8.21 12.86 -13.00
C PRO A 30 7.69 13.39 -11.66
N ARG A 31 7.50 14.70 -11.56
CA ARG A 31 6.83 15.28 -10.38
C ARG A 31 5.32 15.14 -10.52
N ILE A 32 4.67 14.67 -9.46
CA ILE A 32 3.21 14.51 -9.39
C ILE A 32 2.70 15.50 -8.34
N LEU A 33 1.81 16.40 -8.74
CA LEU A 33 1.26 17.47 -7.87
C LEU A 33 2.36 18.32 -7.20
N GLY A 34 3.49 18.53 -7.90
CA GLY A 34 4.66 19.25 -7.37
C GLY A 34 5.59 18.42 -6.47
N LEU A 35 5.19 17.21 -6.08
CA LEU A 35 5.99 16.29 -5.30
C LEU A 35 6.92 15.44 -6.18
N PRO A 36 8.15 15.12 -5.73
CA PRO A 36 8.94 14.03 -6.31
C PRO A 36 8.15 12.73 -6.42
N PHE A 37 8.41 11.93 -7.46
CA PHE A 37 7.67 10.70 -7.73
C PHE A 37 7.60 9.76 -6.51
N VAL A 38 8.73 9.55 -5.82
CA VAL A 38 8.79 8.68 -4.63
C VAL A 38 7.89 9.18 -3.49
N LEU A 39 7.77 10.50 -3.29
CA LEU A 39 6.89 11.06 -2.26
C LEU A 39 5.42 10.91 -2.65
N ALA A 40 5.09 11.18 -3.91
CA ALA A 40 3.73 10.96 -4.42
C ALA A 40 3.30 9.49 -4.29
N TRP A 41 4.21 8.56 -4.57
CA TRP A 41 4.02 7.12 -4.38
C TRP A 41 3.70 6.78 -2.91
N ILE A 42 4.55 7.22 -1.98
CA ILE A 42 4.36 6.94 -0.54
C ILE A 42 3.02 7.51 -0.05
N VAL A 43 2.72 8.77 -0.38
CA VAL A 43 1.47 9.43 0.03
C VAL A 43 0.26 8.68 -0.52
N ALA A 44 0.26 8.33 -1.81
CA ALA A 44 -0.83 7.56 -2.41
C ALA A 44 -1.06 6.22 -1.68
N TRP A 45 0.00 5.47 -1.41
CA TRP A 45 -0.10 4.19 -0.72
C TRP A 45 -0.53 4.31 0.74
N VAL A 46 -0.07 5.34 1.46
CA VAL A 46 -0.54 5.62 2.83
C VAL A 46 -2.04 5.93 2.83
N LEU A 47 -2.52 6.73 1.89
CA LEU A 47 -3.95 7.08 1.79
C LEU A 47 -4.84 5.89 1.40
N ILE A 48 -4.32 4.95 0.60
CA ILE A 48 -5.06 3.77 0.16
C ILE A 48 -5.01 2.63 1.21
N THR A 49 -3.99 2.58 2.07
CA THR A 49 -3.81 1.51 3.08
C THR A 49 -5.04 1.27 3.97
N PRO A 50 -5.77 2.28 4.48
CA PRO A 50 -7.00 2.07 5.25
C PRO A 50 -8.06 1.28 4.50
N ALA A 51 -8.20 1.45 3.17
CA ALA A 51 -9.15 0.69 2.37
C ALA A 51 -8.78 -0.79 2.33
N PHE A 52 -7.49 -1.12 2.16
CA PHE A 52 -6.99 -2.50 2.26
C PHE A 52 -7.25 -3.11 3.64
N MET A 53 -6.98 -2.35 4.71
CA MET A 53 -7.21 -2.82 6.08
C MET A 53 -8.70 -3.02 6.38
N TRP A 54 -9.57 -2.17 5.83
CA TRP A 54 -11.01 -2.34 5.94
C TRP A 54 -11.50 -3.61 5.26
N ILE A 55 -11.02 -3.89 4.04
CA ILE A 55 -11.33 -5.14 3.31
C ILE A 55 -10.81 -6.36 4.09
N ALA A 56 -9.57 -6.29 4.58
CA ALA A 56 -8.96 -7.36 5.36
C ALA A 56 -9.80 -7.66 6.61
N TYR A 57 -10.17 -6.62 7.37
CA TYR A 57 -11.00 -6.73 8.56
C TYR A 57 -12.38 -7.32 8.27
N ARG A 58 -13.03 -6.85 7.20
CA ARG A 58 -14.36 -7.34 6.83
C ARG A 58 -14.32 -8.80 6.40
N SER A 59 -13.33 -9.19 5.61
CA SER A 59 -13.12 -10.58 5.21
C SER A 59 -12.74 -11.49 6.38
N ALA A 60 -12.01 -10.98 7.36
CA ALA A 60 -11.66 -11.72 8.56
C ALA A 60 -12.87 -11.98 9.47
N ARG A 61 -13.90 -11.13 9.40
CA ARG A 61 -15.13 -11.22 10.19
C ARG A 61 -16.23 -12.10 9.59
N THR A 62 -16.21 -12.32 8.27
CA THR A 62 -17.15 -13.20 7.53
C THR A 62 -16.62 -14.62 7.48
#